data_AF-A0A844B5M2-F1
#
_entry.id   AF-A0A844B5M2-F1
#
_cell.length_a   1.000
_cell.length_b   1.000
_cell.length_c   1.000
_cell.angle_alpha   90.00
_cell.angle_beta   90.00
_cell.angle_gamma   90.00
#
_symmetry.space_group_name_H-M   'P 1'
#
loop_
_entity.id
_entity.type
_entity.pdbx_description
1 polymer ?
#
loop_
_entity_poly.entity_id
_entity_poly.type
_entity_poly.pdbx_seq_one_letter_code
_entity_poly.pdbx_strand_id
1 'polypeptide(L)'
;MVLVVFILLSILIGWFVPRLLVRRIPGRLAVPVAILAALALGAGAVWLGAQGFDLAGIEDADSAFARGFNAWKIMLLVAPASALQTRRELQKVTA
;
A
#
# COMPACT_ATOMS: atom_id res chain seq x y z
N MET A 1 -14.93 12.86 2.09
CA MET A 1 -15.12 11.52 1.49
C MET A 1 -13.83 11.03 0.81
N VAL A 2 -13.24 11.80 -0.11
CA VAL A 2 -12.00 11.49 -0.84
C VAL A 2 -10.85 11.01 0.06
N LEU A 3 -10.54 11.74 1.14
CA LEU A 3 -9.50 11.35 2.11
C LEU A 3 -9.75 9.96 2.73
N VAL A 4 -11.01 9.67 3.10
CA VAL A 4 -11.37 8.38 3.71
C VAL A 4 -11.15 7.24 2.71
N VAL A 5 -11.51 7.45 1.44
CA VAL A 5 -11.26 6.47 0.37
C VAL A 5 -9.76 6.19 0.26
N PHE A 6 -8.91 7.22 0.23
CA PHE A 6 -7.46 7.02 0.16
C PHE A 6 -6.87 6.36 1.41
N ILE A 7 -7.38 6.64 2.60
CA ILE A 7 -6.95 5.96 3.83
C ILE A 7 -7.27 4.47 3.73
N LEU A 8 -8.51 4.12 3.40
CA LEU A 8 -8.93 2.72 3.27
C LEU A 8 -8.13 1.98 2.20
N LEU A 9 -7.91 2.63 1.05
CA LEU A 9 -7.11 2.09 -0.04
C LEU A 9 -5.65 1.87 0.39
N SER A 10 -5.05 2.84 1.07
CA SER A 10 -3.68 2.76 1.57
C SER A 10 -3.51 1.63 2.58
N ILE A 11 -4.45 1.48 3.51
CA ILE A 11 -4.46 0.37 4.48
C ILE A 11 -4.61 -0.97 3.74
N LEU A 12 -5.54 -1.06 2.79
CA LEU A 12 -5.80 -2.29 2.04
C LEU A 12 -4.55 -2.73 1.27
N ILE A 13 -3.93 -1.83 0.51
CA ILE A 13 -2.72 -2.12 -0.26
C ILE A 13 -1.57 -2.46 0.69
N GLY A 14 -1.34 -1.64 1.72
CA GLY A 14 -0.28 -1.84 2.70
C GLY A 14 -0.40 -3.14 3.49
N TRP A 15 -1.62 -3.66 3.67
CA TRP A 15 -1.86 -4.93 4.32
C TRP A 15 -1.72 -6.12 3.36
N PHE A 16 -2.46 -6.10 2.24
CA PHE A 16 -2.59 -7.26 1.36
C PHE A 16 -1.37 -7.49 0.47
N VAL A 17 -0.80 -6.43 -0.13
CA VAL A 17 0.29 -6.60 -1.10
C VAL A 17 1.52 -7.23 -0.46
N PRO A 18 2.01 -6.77 0.70
CA PRO A 18 3.19 -7.39 1.29
C PRO A 18 2.95 -8.84 1.71
N ARG A 19 1.76 -9.15 2.25
CA ARG A 19 1.37 -10.52 2.62
C ARG A 19 1.42 -11.47 1.44
N LEU A 20 0.89 -11.04 0.29
CA LEU A 20 0.87 -11.85 -0.92
C LEU A 20 2.28 -12.07 -1.48
N LEU A 21 3.08 -11.00 -1.58
CA LEU A 21 4.40 -11.05 -2.19
C LEU A 21 5.41 -11.82 -1.34
N VAL A 22 5.42 -11.63 -0.01
CA VAL A 22 6.32 -12.37 0.89
C VAL A 22 6.12 -13.88 0.81
N ARG A 23 4.89 -14.34 0.54
CA ARG A 23 4.57 -15.76 0.37
C ARG A 23 5.07 -16.33 -0.97
N ARG A 24 5.21 -15.50 -2.00
CA ARG A 24 5.59 -15.91 -3.35
C ARG A 24 7.08 -15.76 -3.64
N ILE A 25 7.75 -14.80 -2.99
CA ILE A 25 9.15 -14.52 -3.22
C ILE A 25 10.01 -15.30 -2.22
N PRO A 26 10.88 -16.21 -2.67
CA PRO A 26 11.80 -16.90 -1.79
C PRO A 26 12.97 -16.01 -1.35
N GLY A 27 13.61 -16.38 -0.24
CA GLY A 27 14.86 -15.76 0.20
C GLY A 27 14.75 -14.52 1.07
N ARG A 28 15.90 -13.90 1.35
CA ARG A 28 16.07 -12.78 2.30
C ARG A 28 15.55 -11.44 1.75
N LEU A 29 15.46 -11.32 0.43
CA LEU A 29 14.99 -10.11 -0.26
C LEU A 29 13.46 -10.02 -0.37
N ALA A 30 12.72 -11.07 -0.01
CA ALA A 30 11.27 -11.10 -0.11
C ALA A 30 10.59 -9.94 0.62
N VAL A 31 11.06 -9.62 1.83
CA VAL A 31 10.51 -8.54 2.66
C VAL A 31 10.75 -7.15 2.04
N PRO A 32 11.99 -6.71 1.75
CA PRO A 32 12.21 -5.39 1.18
C PRO A 32 11.54 -5.23 -0.19
N VAL A 33 11.55 -6.25 -1.05
CA VAL A 33 10.86 -6.20 -2.35
C VAL A 33 9.36 -6.05 -2.18
N ALA A 34 8.75 -6.80 -1.26
CA ALA A 34 7.31 -6.70 -0.99
C ALA A 34 6.90 -5.33 -0.45
N ILE A 35 7.74 -4.71 0.40
CA ILE A 35 7.52 -3.36 0.92
C ILE A 35 7.58 -2.33 -0.22
N LEU A 36 8.64 -2.36 -1.02
CA LEU A 36 8.82 -1.42 -2.13
C LEU A 36 7.69 -1.54 -3.16
N ALA A 37 7.28 -2.76 -3.50
CA ALA A 37 6.16 -3.02 -4.39
C ALA A 37 4.84 -2.47 -3.84
N ALA A 38 4.56 -2.66 -2.55
CA ALA A 38 3.36 -2.11 -1.91
C ALA A 38 3.36 -0.59 -1.91
N LEU A 39 4.50 0.05 -1.58
CA LEU A 39 4.63 1.51 -1.59
C LEU A 39 4.43 2.08 -3.00
N ALA A 40 5.05 1.47 -4.02
CA ALA A 40 4.90 1.88 -5.41
C ALA A 40 3.44 1.75 -5.90
N LEU A 41 2.79 0.62 -5.61
CA LEU A 41 1.38 0.42 -5.93
C LEU A 41 0.47 1.41 -5.21
N GLY A 42 0.74 1.70 -3.94
CA GLY A 42 0.00 2.71 -3.18
C GLY A 42 0.13 4.11 -3.79
N ALA A 43 1.34 4.50 -4.19
CA ALA A 43 1.58 5.80 -4.82
C ALA A 43 0.87 5.90 -6.18
N GLY A 44 0.96 4.85 -6.99
CA GLY A 44 0.24 4.75 -8.27
C GLY A 44 -1.28 4.81 -8.09
N ALA A 45 -1.81 4.14 -7.07
CA ALA A 45 -3.24 4.14 -6.76
C ALA A 45 -3.73 5.52 -6.30
N VAL A 46 -2.93 6.25 -5.52
CA VAL A 46 -3.22 7.65 -5.16
C VAL A 46 -3.24 8.54 -6.39
N TRP A 47 -2.23 8.42 -7.25
CA TRP A 47 -2.14 9.21 -8.47
C TRP A 47 -3.34 8.96 -9.41
N LEU A 48 -3.64 7.68 -9.71
CA LEU A 48 -4.79 7.32 -10.54
C LEU A 48 -6.13 7.72 -9.89
N GLY A 49 -6.25 7.55 -8.57
CA GLY A 49 -7.45 7.93 -7.84
C GLY A 49 -7.70 9.44 -7.89
N ALA A 50 -6.65 10.26 -7.80
CA ALA A 50 -6.77 11.72 -7.91
C ALA A 50 -7.28 12.14 -9.29
N GLN A 51 -6.72 11.58 -10.37
CA GLN A 51 -7.23 11.80 -11.72
C GLN A 51 -8.69 11.33 -11.87
N GLY A 52 -9.06 10.21 -11.23
CA GLY A 52 -10.42 9.69 -11.26
C GLY A 52 -11.44 10.58 -10.54
N PHE A 53 -11.07 11.19 -9.41
CA PHE A 53 -11.94 12.13 -8.69
C PHE A 53 -12.14 13.44 -9.46
N ASP A 54 -11.10 13.91 -10.13
CA ASP A 54 -11.15 15.10 -10.98
C ASP A 54 -12.07 14.89 -12.19
N LEU A 55 -11.89 13.77 -12.90
CA LEU A 55 -12.75 13.37 -14.02
C LEU A 55 -14.22 13.16 -13.61
N ALA A 56 -14.47 12.78 -12.36
CA ALA A 56 -15.82 12.63 -11.83
C ALA A 56 -16.44 13.96 -11.33
N GLY A 57 -15.70 15.08 -11.41
CA GLY A 57 -16.14 16.39 -10.92
C GLY A 57 -16.32 16.44 -9.39
N ILE A 58 -15.65 15.55 -8.65
CA ILE A 58 -15.78 15.46 -7.18
C ILE A 58 -14.81 16.41 -6.49
N GLU A 59 -13.55 16.43 -6.92
CA GLU A 59 -12.49 17.27 -6.36
C GLU A 59 -11.34 17.41 -7.36
N ASP A 60 -10.72 18.59 -7.43
CA ASP A 60 -9.57 18.85 -8.31
C ASP A 60 -8.42 17.88 -8.06
N ALA A 61 -7.75 17.45 -9.13
CA ALA A 61 -6.69 16.43 -9.08
C ALA A 61 -5.58 16.77 -8.07
N ASP A 62 -5.10 18.02 -8.04
CA ASP A 62 -4.02 18.44 -7.15
C ASP A 62 -4.40 18.34 -5.66
N SER A 63 -5.63 18.75 -5.34
CA SER A 63 -6.16 18.70 -3.98
C SER A 63 -6.40 17.24 -3.54
N ALA A 64 -7.00 16.44 -4.41
CA ALA A 64 -7.23 15.02 -4.18
C ALA A 64 -5.90 14.26 -4.00
N PHE A 65 -4.90 14.55 -4.84
CA PHE A 65 -3.57 13.97 -4.75
C PHE A 65 -2.89 14.34 -3.43
N ALA A 66 -2.92 15.60 -3.00
CA ALA A 66 -2.30 16.02 -1.74
C ALA A 66 -2.90 15.28 -0.53
N ARG A 67 -4.23 15.11 -0.50
CA ARG A 67 -4.91 14.32 0.55
C ARG A 67 -4.54 12.84 0.46
N GLY A 68 -4.55 12.28 -0.75
CA GLY A 68 -4.21 10.88 -0.98
C GLY A 68 -2.75 10.56 -0.62
N PHE A 69 -1.83 11.45 -0.96
CA PHE A 69 -0.41 11.31 -0.65
C PHE A 69 -0.15 11.38 0.86
N ASN A 70 -0.89 12.23 1.58
CA ASN A 70 -0.85 12.24 3.04
C ASN A 70 -1.40 10.93 3.65
N ALA A 71 -2.49 10.38 3.12
CA ALA A 71 -3.00 9.08 3.55
C ALA A 71 -2.03 7.93 3.25
N TRP A 72 -1.38 7.96 2.08
CA TRP A 72 -0.40 6.96 1.65
C TRP A 72 0.79 6.84 2.60
N LYS A 73 1.19 7.92 3.29
CA LYS A 73 2.28 7.86 4.28
C LYS A 73 2.05 6.85 5.40
N ILE A 74 0.79 6.52 5.71
CA ILE A 74 0.46 5.45 6.68
C ILE A 74 1.08 4.10 6.24
N MET A 75 1.22 3.88 4.93
CA MET A 75 1.81 2.65 4.38
C MET A 75 3.30 2.48 4.74
N LEU A 76 4.01 3.56 5.06
CA LEU A 76 5.40 3.48 5.54
C LEU A 76 5.51 2.65 6.83
N LEU A 77 4.42 2.54 7.60
CA LEU A 77 4.35 1.70 8.78
C LEU A 77 3.64 0.36 8.49
N VAL A 78 2.50 0.42 7.81
CA VAL A 78 1.65 -0.77 7.58
C VAL A 78 2.32 -1.81 6.68
N ALA A 79 3.02 -1.38 5.62
CA ALA A 79 3.63 -2.30 4.67
C ALA A 79 4.81 -3.09 5.28
N PRO A 80 5.77 -2.47 5.99
CA PRO A 80 6.81 -3.21 6.70
C PRO A 80 6.27 -4.14 7.78
N ALA A 81 5.31 -3.68 8.58
CA ALA A 81 4.71 -4.50 9.64
C ALA A 81 4.06 -5.76 9.05
N SER A 82 3.27 -5.60 7.98
CA SER A 82 2.60 -6.71 7.29
C SER A 82 3.59 -7.69 6.66
N ALA A 83 4.66 -7.18 6.02
CA ALA A 83 5.70 -8.01 5.41
C ALA A 83 6.44 -8.85 6.45
N LEU A 84 6.89 -8.22 7.54
CA LEU A 84 7.64 -8.86 8.62
C LEU A 84 6.78 -9.88 9.38
N GLN A 85 5.53 -9.54 9.68
CA GLN A 85 4.59 -10.48 10.31
C GLN A 85 4.44 -11.73 9.46
N THR A 86 4.16 -11.57 8.15
CA THR A 86 3.98 -12.70 7.23
C THR A 86 5.23 -13.58 7.17
N ARG A 87 6.41 -12.97 7.13
CA ARG A 87 7.67 -13.72 7.10
C ARG A 87 7.86 -14.56 8.35
N ARG A 88 7.54 -14.00 9.53
CA ARG A 88 7.61 -14.71 10.81
C ARG A 88 6.60 -15.87 10.86
N GLU A 89 5.39 -15.67 10.35
CA GLU A 89 4.38 -16.73 10.28
C GLU A 89 4.86 -17.89 9.38
N LEU A 90 5.42 -17.60 8.21
CA LEU A 90 5.94 -18.64 7.31
C LEU A 90 7.09 -19.43 7.94
N GLN A 91 8.01 -18.75 8.64
CA GLN A 91 9.12 -19.41 9.32
C GLN A 91 8.66 -20.39 10.40
N LYS A 92 7.57 -20.07 11.12
CA LYS A 92 6.98 -20.96 12.14
C LYS A 92 6.33 -22.22 11.55
N VAL A 93 5.88 -22.17 10.30
CA VAL A 93 5.24 -23.31 9.63
C VAL A 93 6.28 -24.25 9.00
N THR A 94 7.43 -23.71 8.61
CA THR A 94 8.52 -24.47 7.97
C THR A 94 9.58 -25.02 8.93
N ALA A 95 9.54 -24.61 10.21
CA ALA A 95 10.44 -25.07 11.26
C ALA A 95 9.82 -26.25 12.01
#